data_AF-A0A6L8RMJ9-F1
#
_entry.id   AF-A0A6L8RMJ9-F1
#
_cell.length_a   1.000
_cell.length_b   1.000
_cell.length_c   1.000
_cell.angle_alpha   90.00
_cell.angle_beta   90.00
_cell.angle_gamma   90.00
#
_symmetry.space_group_name_H-M   'P 1'
#
loop_
_entity.id
_entity.type
_entity.pdbx_description
1 polymer ?
#
loop_
_entity_poly.entity_id
_entity_poly.type
_entity_poly.pdbx_seq_one_letter_code
_entity_poly.pdbx_strand_id
1 'polypeptide(L)'
;MRSAIFASAAAEMDEDDETSGMSDAYQKGSDAAALARKAKAMRTSKDAVNTTAKATGTNCPSTAKSVEDRARKAVSKKTKEKAAESKVRMQSRRTWLKAHGAQAKAAQAAGETAAKAGGTKTLAAMASGALAPVAGVIAGIIAFVLAMMVVSQLISALFGFWENEAAKQSMAGLPPYITQEMVVTALECQEKYGHPAGCTIAQIICESGQGDHLSGLATRDNNLFGIKWASSYGLAEEVSGHSSWQTGEEYGGQHVTITAEFTSFKSHKDCIVFRSRVFLQNSRYSENALIKEAMATHSSDKMAEGLKDAGYATSSSYVESLKSIMTTYNLYRFDGMTVEQFESMTANGDVIVQAAYSQLGVPYVWGGSTPGVGLDCSGLTQYCYAQAGISIPHYTEDQKSALTTVLLSEAQPGDILYRYGHVAIYIGGDQYIHEPQTGDVCKISSGINYFTCALRANR
;
A
#
# COMPACT_ATOMS: atom_id res chain seq x y z
N MET A 1 20.04 30.63 -52.29
CA MET A 1 18.70 30.06 -52.63
C MET A 1 18.36 28.79 -51.85
N ARG A 2 19.23 27.77 -51.72
CA ARG A 2 18.86 26.54 -50.96
C ARG A 2 18.56 26.74 -49.46
N SER A 3 19.18 27.70 -48.77
CA SER A 3 18.93 27.94 -47.34
C SER A 3 17.62 28.69 -47.02
N ALA A 4 16.98 29.34 -48.00
CA ALA A 4 15.71 30.04 -47.79
C ALA A 4 14.50 29.10 -47.85
N ILE A 5 14.58 28.06 -48.68
CA ILE A 5 13.51 27.08 -48.89
C ILE A 5 13.35 26.16 -47.67
N PHE A 6 14.46 25.81 -46.99
CA PHE A 6 14.39 25.06 -45.72
C PHE A 6 13.86 25.90 -44.54
N ALA A 7 14.00 27.22 -44.58
CA ALA A 7 13.50 28.11 -43.52
C ALA A 7 11.98 28.34 -43.63
N SER A 8 11.40 28.36 -44.82
CA SER A 8 9.93 28.46 -44.98
C SER A 8 9.23 27.11 -44.81
N ALA A 9 9.84 26.00 -45.24
CA ALA A 9 9.27 24.66 -45.02
C ALA A 9 9.16 24.28 -43.53
N ALA A 10 10.01 24.86 -42.68
CA ALA A 10 9.94 24.69 -41.22
C ALA A 10 8.97 25.66 -40.51
N ALA A 11 8.22 26.49 -41.26
CA ALA A 11 7.34 27.53 -40.72
C ALA A 11 5.88 27.43 -41.22
N GLU A 12 5.56 26.51 -42.13
CA GLU A 12 4.23 26.35 -42.74
C GLU A 12 3.75 24.89 -42.82
N MET A 13 4.24 23.98 -41.96
CA MET A 13 3.73 22.61 -41.88
C MET A 13 3.20 22.27 -40.48
N ASP A 14 1.91 22.54 -40.34
CA ASP A 14 0.90 21.97 -39.43
C ASP A 14 1.12 22.01 -37.90
N GLU A 15 0.27 22.82 -37.26
CA GLU A 15 -0.04 22.82 -35.81
C GLU A 15 -0.91 21.61 -35.40
N ASP A 16 -1.14 20.65 -36.30
CA ASP A 16 -2.14 19.58 -36.17
C ASP A 16 -1.51 18.16 -36.28
N ASP A 17 -0.65 17.75 -35.32
CA ASP A 17 -0.62 16.33 -34.93
C ASP A 17 -0.10 16.01 -33.51
N GLU A 18 -0.48 14.82 -33.04
CA GLU A 18 0.02 14.04 -31.89
C GLU A 18 -0.24 14.44 -30.42
N THR A 19 -0.65 15.67 -30.02
CA THR A 19 -0.77 15.99 -28.56
C THR A 19 -2.06 16.61 -27.98
N SER A 20 -3.09 16.89 -28.79
CA SER A 20 -4.28 17.66 -28.32
C SER A 20 -5.15 17.00 -27.24
N GLY A 21 -5.03 15.70 -26.97
CA GLY A 21 -5.99 14.97 -26.12
C GLY A 21 -5.98 15.34 -24.62
N MET A 22 -4.82 15.69 -24.05
CA MET A 22 -4.68 15.89 -22.59
C MET A 22 -4.71 17.37 -22.17
N SER A 23 -4.31 18.27 -23.08
CA SER A 23 -4.32 19.73 -22.86
C SER A 23 -5.74 20.30 -22.86
N ASP A 24 -6.57 19.89 -23.82
CA ASP A 24 -7.92 20.41 -24.06
C ASP A 24 -8.92 20.12 -22.91
N ALA A 25 -8.67 19.04 -22.17
CA ALA A 25 -9.53 18.59 -21.07
C ALA A 25 -9.44 19.50 -19.84
N TYR A 26 -8.24 20.00 -19.51
CA TYR A 26 -8.03 20.87 -18.33
C TYR A 26 -8.74 22.21 -18.49
N GLN A 27 -8.68 22.81 -19.69
CA GLN A 27 -9.37 24.05 -20.04
C GLN A 27 -10.89 23.92 -19.82
N LYS A 28 -11.51 22.86 -20.37
CA LYS A 28 -12.95 22.57 -20.25
C LYS A 28 -13.37 22.27 -18.80
N GLY A 29 -12.54 21.58 -18.02
CA GLY A 29 -12.78 21.31 -16.60
C GLY A 29 -12.74 22.57 -15.72
N SER A 30 -11.77 23.45 -15.97
CA SER A 30 -11.66 24.78 -15.35
C SER A 30 -12.92 25.61 -15.61
N ASP A 31 -13.33 25.71 -16.87
CA ASP A 31 -14.46 26.54 -17.28
C ASP A 31 -15.79 26.00 -16.76
N ALA A 32 -15.99 24.68 -16.74
CA ALA A 32 -17.14 24.04 -16.12
C ALA A 32 -17.21 24.34 -14.61
N ALA A 33 -16.08 24.33 -13.90
CA ALA A 33 -16.02 24.68 -12.48
C ALA A 33 -16.28 26.18 -12.24
N ALA A 34 -15.80 27.06 -13.12
CA ALA A 34 -16.07 28.49 -13.08
C ALA A 34 -17.55 28.81 -13.37
N LEU A 35 -18.17 28.16 -14.36
CA LEU A 35 -19.60 28.24 -14.66
C LEU A 35 -20.45 27.70 -13.50
N ALA A 36 -20.06 26.59 -12.88
CA ALA A 36 -20.76 26.05 -11.70
C ALA A 36 -20.71 27.02 -10.51
N ARG A 37 -19.58 27.72 -10.29
CA ARG A 37 -19.46 28.77 -9.28
C ARG A 37 -20.35 29.99 -9.60
N LYS A 38 -20.40 30.44 -10.85
CA LYS A 38 -21.33 31.51 -11.30
C LYS A 38 -22.81 31.10 -11.16
N ALA A 39 -23.17 29.87 -11.53
CA ALA A 39 -24.52 29.34 -11.40
C ALA A 39 -24.97 29.20 -9.93
N LYS A 40 -24.04 28.86 -9.03
CA LYS A 40 -24.29 28.85 -7.58
C LYS A 40 -24.51 30.26 -7.02
N ALA A 41 -23.76 31.25 -7.49
CA ALA A 41 -23.94 32.67 -7.12
C ALA A 41 -25.26 33.26 -7.66
N MET A 42 -25.73 32.85 -8.84
CA MET A 42 -27.06 33.23 -9.35
C MET A 42 -28.22 32.52 -8.62
N ARG A 43 -28.02 31.29 -8.10
CA ARG A 43 -29.04 30.63 -7.28
C ARG A 43 -29.26 31.34 -5.94
N THR A 44 -28.21 31.86 -5.31
CA THR A 44 -28.31 32.66 -4.08
C THR A 44 -29.03 34.01 -4.24
N SER A 45 -29.36 34.45 -5.46
CA SER A 45 -30.22 35.64 -5.68
C SER A 45 -31.65 35.30 -6.11
N LYS A 46 -32.04 34.01 -6.13
CA LYS A 46 -33.36 33.55 -6.60
C LYS A 46 -34.25 32.95 -5.52
N ASP A 47 -33.76 32.91 -4.27
CA ASP A 47 -34.56 32.55 -3.09
C ASP A 47 -35.37 33.74 -2.52
N ALA A 48 -35.28 34.92 -3.14
CA ALA A 48 -36.25 35.99 -2.98
C ALA A 48 -37.25 35.92 -4.15
N VAL A 49 -38.55 35.76 -3.82
CA VAL A 49 -39.69 35.46 -4.73
C VAL A 49 -39.66 33.99 -5.21
N ASN A 50 -40.48 33.07 -4.69
CA ASN A 50 -41.94 33.17 -4.68
C ASN A 50 -42.61 32.19 -3.69
N THR A 51 -43.61 32.65 -2.95
CA THR A 51 -44.58 31.78 -2.25
C THR A 51 -45.75 31.42 -3.18
N THR A 52 -46.50 30.37 -2.82
CA THR A 52 -47.75 29.90 -3.45
C THR A 52 -47.65 29.19 -4.82
N ALA A 53 -47.92 27.87 -4.83
CA ALA A 53 -49.09 27.26 -5.48
C ALA A 53 -49.13 25.74 -5.19
N LYS A 54 -50.32 25.13 -5.16
CA LYS A 54 -50.57 23.73 -4.76
C LYS A 54 -51.64 23.09 -5.66
N ALA A 55 -51.60 21.76 -5.80
CA ALA A 55 -52.56 20.87 -6.51
C ALA A 55 -52.46 20.91 -8.04
N THR A 56 -52.43 19.78 -8.76
CA THR A 56 -53.47 18.73 -8.87
C THR A 56 -52.86 17.31 -9.05
N GLY A 57 -53.69 16.24 -9.17
CA GLY A 57 -53.19 14.86 -9.35
C GLY A 57 -54.23 13.87 -9.89
N THR A 58 -53.80 12.63 -10.21
CA THR A 58 -54.61 11.54 -10.78
C THR A 58 -54.02 10.12 -10.50
N ASN A 59 -54.83 9.07 -10.67
CA ASN A 59 -54.54 7.63 -10.44
C ASN A 59 -54.94 6.82 -11.71
N CYS A 60 -54.59 5.54 -11.97
CA CYS A 60 -53.85 4.48 -11.24
C CYS A 60 -53.07 3.61 -12.31
N PRO A 61 -52.93 2.24 -12.34
CA PRO A 61 -53.33 1.14 -11.45
C PRO A 61 -52.22 0.13 -11.01
N SER A 62 -52.17 -0.11 -9.69
CA SER A 62 -52.16 -1.42 -8.99
C SER A 62 -51.27 -2.64 -9.35
N THR A 63 -50.20 -2.59 -10.16
CA THR A 63 -49.20 -3.71 -10.19
C THR A 63 -47.81 -3.36 -9.66
N ALA A 64 -47.42 -2.08 -9.64
CA ALA A 64 -46.09 -1.66 -9.16
C ALA A 64 -45.88 -1.77 -7.63
N LYS A 65 -46.94 -1.61 -6.82
CA LYS A 65 -46.83 -1.48 -5.34
C LYS A 65 -46.20 -2.70 -4.66
N SER A 66 -46.47 -3.92 -5.14
CA SER A 66 -45.93 -5.16 -4.55
C SER A 66 -44.41 -5.28 -4.66
N VAL A 67 -43.82 -4.74 -5.73
CA VAL A 67 -42.37 -4.74 -5.96
C VAL A 67 -41.69 -3.63 -5.18
N GLU A 68 -42.28 -2.42 -5.17
CA GLU A 68 -41.77 -1.31 -4.36
C GLU A 68 -41.77 -1.62 -2.85
N ASP A 69 -42.83 -2.22 -2.30
CA ASP A 69 -42.88 -2.52 -0.87
C ASP A 69 -41.86 -3.61 -0.45
N ARG A 70 -41.54 -4.56 -1.34
CA ARG A 70 -40.43 -5.51 -1.14
C ARG A 70 -39.06 -4.80 -1.19
N ALA A 71 -38.84 -3.92 -2.16
CA ALA A 71 -37.61 -3.14 -2.27
C ALA A 71 -37.40 -2.22 -1.05
N ARG A 72 -38.45 -1.49 -0.62
CA ARG A 72 -38.44 -0.61 0.54
C ARG A 72 -38.16 -1.37 1.84
N LYS A 73 -38.71 -2.58 2.02
CA LYS A 73 -38.38 -3.46 3.16
C LYS A 73 -36.93 -3.98 3.12
N ALA A 74 -36.44 -4.39 1.94
CA ALA A 74 -35.06 -4.87 1.78
C ALA A 74 -34.03 -3.76 2.07
N VAL A 75 -34.26 -2.55 1.54
CA VAL A 75 -33.44 -1.36 1.84
C VAL A 75 -33.51 -1.04 3.34
N SER A 76 -34.71 -0.99 3.94
CA SER A 76 -34.86 -0.71 5.38
C SER A 76 -34.13 -1.72 6.28
N LYS A 77 -34.09 -3.00 5.91
CA LYS A 77 -33.32 -4.03 6.62
C LYS A 77 -31.81 -3.77 6.50
N LYS A 78 -31.30 -3.58 5.27
CA LYS A 78 -29.88 -3.31 5.00
C LYS A 78 -29.38 -2.02 5.65
N THR A 79 -30.22 -0.99 5.76
CA THR A 79 -29.91 0.25 6.50
C THR A 79 -29.86 0.02 8.03
N LYS A 80 -30.73 -0.85 8.58
CA LYS A 80 -30.70 -1.19 10.01
C LYS A 80 -29.49 -2.05 10.39
N GLU A 81 -29.07 -2.98 9.54
CA GLU A 81 -27.86 -3.79 9.73
C GLU A 81 -26.60 -2.90 9.73
N LYS A 82 -26.43 -2.04 8.70
CA LYS A 82 -25.32 -1.05 8.68
C LYS A 82 -25.34 -0.08 9.87
N ALA A 83 -26.52 0.28 10.38
CA ALA A 83 -26.64 1.12 11.57
C ALA A 83 -26.27 0.38 12.88
N ALA A 84 -26.44 -0.95 12.94
CA ALA A 84 -25.98 -1.77 14.04
C ALA A 84 -24.45 -1.94 14.02
N GLU A 85 -23.88 -2.28 12.85
CA GLU A 85 -22.43 -2.37 12.62
C GLU A 85 -21.72 -1.04 12.96
N SER A 86 -22.27 0.09 12.52
CA SER A 86 -21.76 1.43 12.86
C SER A 86 -21.75 1.71 14.37
N LYS A 87 -22.78 1.25 15.11
CA LYS A 87 -22.83 1.37 16.57
C LYS A 87 -21.77 0.50 17.25
N VAL A 88 -21.60 -0.75 16.82
CA VAL A 88 -20.55 -1.65 17.35
C VAL A 88 -19.15 -1.05 17.09
N ARG A 89 -18.89 -0.54 15.87
CA ARG A 89 -17.63 0.13 15.49
C ARG A 89 -17.38 1.43 16.28
N MET A 90 -18.41 2.20 16.61
CA MET A 90 -18.27 3.36 17.51
C MET A 90 -18.03 2.94 18.96
N GLN A 91 -18.62 1.84 19.41
CA GLN A 91 -18.47 1.34 20.78
C GLN A 91 -17.06 0.78 21.00
N SER A 92 -16.51 0.00 20.06
CA SER A 92 -15.12 -0.46 20.09
C SER A 92 -14.13 0.70 20.03
N ARG A 93 -14.33 1.70 19.15
CA ARG A 93 -13.49 2.91 19.09
C ARG A 93 -13.48 3.69 20.41
N ARG A 94 -14.62 3.79 21.12
CA ARG A 94 -14.69 4.43 22.45
C ARG A 94 -13.99 3.62 23.54
N THR A 95 -14.01 2.29 23.47
CA THR A 95 -13.24 1.42 24.38
C THR A 95 -11.74 1.56 24.13
N TRP A 96 -11.31 1.56 22.87
CA TRP A 96 -9.91 1.75 22.47
C TRP A 96 -9.35 3.11 22.91
N LEU A 97 -10.11 4.19 22.70
CA LEU A 97 -9.75 5.54 23.16
C LEU A 97 -9.68 5.66 24.70
N LYS A 98 -10.52 4.92 25.44
CA LYS A 98 -10.43 4.86 26.91
C LYS A 98 -9.17 4.12 27.38
N ALA A 99 -8.79 3.02 26.71
CA ALA A 99 -7.57 2.29 27.01
C ALA A 99 -6.33 3.17 26.75
N HIS A 100 -6.23 3.78 25.57
CA HIS A 100 -5.13 4.68 25.23
C HIS A 100 -5.07 5.92 26.15
N GLY A 101 -6.22 6.49 26.52
CA GLY A 101 -6.28 7.59 27.48
C GLY A 101 -5.86 7.21 28.90
N ALA A 102 -6.04 5.96 29.32
CA ALA A 102 -5.53 5.46 30.59
C ALA A 102 -4.00 5.24 30.53
N GLN A 103 -3.49 4.73 29.41
CA GLN A 103 -2.07 4.49 29.18
C GLN A 103 -1.27 5.81 29.12
N ALA A 104 -1.80 6.83 28.44
CA ALA A 104 -1.21 8.18 28.41
C ALA A 104 -1.16 8.84 29.80
N LYS A 105 -2.22 8.67 30.62
CA LYS A 105 -2.23 9.18 32.00
C LYS A 105 -1.26 8.42 32.92
N ALA A 106 -1.07 7.12 32.72
CA ALA A 106 -0.08 6.34 33.45
C ALA A 106 1.35 6.80 33.11
N ALA A 107 1.64 7.04 31.82
CA ALA A 107 2.92 7.58 31.36
C ALA A 107 3.19 8.99 31.92
N GLN A 108 2.18 9.87 31.93
CA GLN A 108 2.29 11.21 32.50
C GLN A 108 2.54 11.18 34.02
N ALA A 109 1.85 10.32 34.76
CA ALA A 109 2.07 10.14 36.21
C ALA A 109 3.48 9.59 36.53
N ALA A 110 4.02 8.70 35.68
CA ALA A 110 5.40 8.23 35.78
C ALA A 110 6.41 9.37 35.51
N GLY A 111 6.16 10.20 34.49
CA GLY A 111 6.99 11.37 34.17
C GLY A 111 7.03 12.42 35.28
N GLU A 112 5.89 12.75 35.89
CA GLU A 112 5.82 13.69 37.03
C GLU A 112 6.51 13.15 38.30
N THR A 113 6.51 11.83 38.48
CA THR A 113 7.24 11.17 39.58
C THR A 113 8.75 11.21 39.35
N ALA A 114 9.21 10.98 38.12
CA ALA A 114 10.62 11.08 37.74
C ALA A 114 11.14 12.54 37.83
N ALA A 115 10.34 13.52 37.38
CA ALA A 115 10.70 14.94 37.44
C ALA A 115 10.91 15.44 38.90
N LYS A 116 10.15 14.91 39.87
CA LYS A 116 10.36 15.21 41.30
C LYS A 116 11.60 14.55 41.90
N ALA A 117 12.12 13.48 41.30
CA ALA A 117 13.34 12.82 41.75
C ALA A 117 14.64 13.48 41.23
N GLY A 118 14.57 14.28 40.15
CA GLY A 118 15.71 14.95 39.53
C GLY A 118 16.24 16.21 40.26
N GLY A 119 15.77 16.49 41.48
CA GLY A 119 16.17 17.69 42.24
C GLY A 119 17.55 17.56 42.91
N THR A 120 18.51 18.36 42.46
CA THR A 120 19.96 18.28 42.76
C THR A 120 20.38 18.63 44.22
N LYS A 121 19.80 18.00 45.26
CA LYS A 121 20.16 18.24 46.68
C LYS A 121 20.04 17.01 47.61
N THR A 122 20.68 15.88 47.29
CA THR A 122 20.67 14.69 48.19
C THR A 122 22.01 13.92 48.30
N LEU A 123 23.14 14.44 47.78
CA LEU A 123 24.44 13.74 47.85
C LEU A 123 25.38 14.17 49.00
N ALA A 124 24.89 14.93 49.99
CA ALA A 124 25.72 15.53 51.04
C ALA A 124 25.28 15.22 52.49
N ALA A 125 24.53 14.13 52.71
CA ALA A 125 24.00 13.78 54.03
C ALA A 125 23.93 12.25 54.28
N MET A 126 25.02 11.52 54.01
CA MET A 126 25.22 10.14 54.47
C MET A 126 26.64 9.96 55.04
N ALA A 127 26.93 10.73 56.09
CA ALA A 127 28.15 10.63 56.89
C ALA A 127 27.82 10.68 58.41
N SER A 128 26.79 9.93 58.81
CA SER A 128 26.48 9.61 60.22
C SER A 128 25.63 8.33 60.24
N GLY A 129 25.70 7.56 61.34
CA GLY A 129 25.19 6.19 61.38
C GLY A 129 23.66 6.02 61.30
N ALA A 130 23.27 4.76 61.05
CA ALA A 130 21.90 4.23 60.96
C ALA A 130 21.06 4.67 59.73
N LEU A 131 21.02 3.81 58.69
CA LEU A 131 19.85 3.46 57.86
C LEU A 131 20.25 2.49 56.71
N ALA A 132 20.59 1.24 57.07
CA ALA A 132 21.00 0.21 56.10
C ALA A 132 19.97 -0.19 55.01
N PRO A 133 18.63 -0.16 55.21
CA PRO A 133 17.70 -0.68 54.20
C PRO A 133 17.37 0.31 53.07
N VAL A 134 17.66 1.61 53.21
CA VAL A 134 17.20 2.63 52.23
C VAL A 134 18.10 2.70 51.00
N ALA A 135 19.42 2.55 51.17
CA ALA A 135 20.38 2.58 50.06
C ALA A 135 20.17 1.40 49.09
N GLY A 136 19.87 0.20 49.60
CA GLY A 136 19.59 -0.98 48.78
C GLY A 136 18.30 -0.85 47.97
N VAL A 137 17.26 -0.22 48.52
CA VAL A 137 16.01 0.08 47.79
C VAL A 137 16.25 1.09 46.68
N ILE A 138 17.01 2.17 46.94
CA ILE A 138 17.34 3.17 45.91
C ILE A 138 18.21 2.55 44.80
N ALA A 139 19.22 1.75 45.15
CA ALA A 139 20.05 1.04 44.18
C ALA A 139 19.23 0.02 43.36
N GLY A 140 18.30 -0.69 43.98
CA GLY A 140 17.37 -1.61 43.30
C GLY A 140 16.43 -0.90 42.34
N ILE A 141 15.89 0.27 42.73
CA ILE A 141 15.06 1.11 41.85
C ILE A 141 15.86 1.64 40.67
N ILE A 142 17.10 2.12 40.89
CA ILE A 142 17.98 2.60 39.81
C ILE A 142 18.33 1.44 38.85
N ALA A 143 18.69 0.27 39.38
CA ALA A 143 18.96 -0.91 38.57
C ALA A 143 17.74 -1.37 37.77
N PHE A 144 16.54 -1.33 38.37
CA PHE A 144 15.28 -1.64 37.69
C PHE A 144 14.95 -0.63 36.58
N VAL A 145 15.12 0.68 36.83
CA VAL A 145 14.90 1.73 35.81
C VAL A 145 15.91 1.63 34.67
N LEU A 146 17.18 1.34 34.95
CA LEU A 146 18.20 1.10 33.93
C LEU A 146 17.89 -0.17 33.11
N ALA A 147 17.48 -1.26 33.76
CA ALA A 147 17.02 -2.46 33.08
C ALA A 147 15.80 -2.19 32.20
N MET A 148 14.82 -1.41 32.68
CA MET A 148 13.64 -0.99 31.90
C MET A 148 14.00 -0.04 30.75
N MET A 149 15.03 0.81 30.87
CA MET A 149 15.55 1.61 29.75
C MET A 149 16.24 0.74 28.70
N VAL A 150 17.08 -0.22 29.12
CA VAL A 150 17.73 -1.17 28.20
C VAL A 150 16.69 -2.04 27.50
N VAL A 151 15.70 -2.57 28.22
CA VAL A 151 14.56 -3.31 27.65
C VAL A 151 13.75 -2.42 26.70
N SER A 152 13.46 -1.16 27.06
CA SER A 152 12.79 -0.21 26.16
C SER A 152 13.60 0.09 24.90
N GLN A 153 14.93 0.23 25.00
CA GLN A 153 15.79 0.45 23.83
C GLN A 153 15.90 -0.79 22.96
N LEU A 154 15.97 -1.99 23.54
CA LEU A 154 15.94 -3.25 22.80
C LEU A 154 14.58 -3.46 22.12
N ILE A 155 13.47 -3.15 22.80
CA ILE A 155 12.12 -3.17 22.22
C ILE A 155 12.02 -2.16 21.08
N SER A 156 12.45 -0.91 21.26
CA SER A 156 12.41 0.09 20.18
C SER A 156 13.33 -0.27 19.01
N ALA A 157 14.48 -0.88 19.26
CA ALA A 157 15.37 -1.38 18.21
C ALA A 157 14.78 -2.61 17.49
N LEU A 158 14.11 -3.52 18.21
CA LEU A 158 13.37 -4.64 17.64
C LEU A 158 12.18 -4.16 16.80
N PHE A 159 11.35 -3.25 17.31
CA PHE A 159 10.23 -2.66 16.56
C PHE A 159 10.71 -1.89 15.33
N GLY A 160 11.75 -1.05 15.45
CA GLY A 160 12.32 -0.35 14.30
C GLY A 160 12.99 -1.28 13.29
N PHE A 161 13.62 -2.37 13.73
CA PHE A 161 14.13 -3.42 12.85
C PHE A 161 12.97 -4.16 12.15
N TRP A 162 11.89 -4.46 12.87
CA TRP A 162 10.73 -5.17 12.36
C TRP A 162 9.85 -4.34 11.43
N GLU A 163 9.62 -3.04 11.66
CA GLU A 163 8.94 -2.17 10.67
C GLU A 163 9.72 -2.11 9.35
N ASN A 164 11.06 -2.15 9.41
CA ASN A 164 11.91 -2.23 8.23
C ASN A 164 11.84 -3.61 7.55
N GLU A 165 11.74 -4.71 8.30
CA GLU A 165 11.46 -6.02 7.70
C GLU A 165 10.04 -6.08 7.10
N ALA A 166 9.00 -5.66 7.82
CA ALA A 166 7.61 -5.54 7.33
C ALA A 166 7.51 -4.84 5.97
N ALA A 167 8.21 -3.70 5.85
CA ALA A 167 8.34 -2.98 4.60
C ALA A 167 8.99 -3.87 3.53
N LYS A 168 10.18 -4.45 3.78
CA LYS A 168 10.85 -5.38 2.84
C LYS A 168 9.98 -6.59 2.46
N GLN A 169 9.18 -7.13 3.38
CA GLN A 169 8.27 -8.26 3.17
C GLN A 169 7.18 -7.91 2.15
N SER A 170 6.52 -6.76 2.35
CA SER A 170 5.47 -6.25 1.45
C SER A 170 6.00 -5.97 0.03
N MET A 171 7.27 -5.58 -0.02
CA MET A 171 8.03 -5.25 -1.22
C MET A 171 8.82 -6.44 -1.79
N ALA A 172 8.67 -7.64 -1.21
CA ALA A 172 9.41 -8.82 -1.64
C ALA A 172 9.12 -9.15 -3.11
N GLY A 173 10.19 -9.39 -3.87
CA GLY A 173 10.14 -9.65 -5.31
C GLY A 173 9.88 -8.40 -6.18
N LEU A 174 9.88 -7.18 -5.63
CA LEU A 174 9.86 -5.94 -6.43
C LEU A 174 11.29 -5.44 -6.72
N PRO A 175 11.52 -4.64 -7.78
CA PRO A 175 12.79 -3.97 -8.00
C PRO A 175 13.15 -3.07 -6.80
N PRO A 176 14.44 -2.94 -6.44
CA PRO A 176 14.87 -2.29 -5.20
C PRO A 176 14.56 -0.78 -5.12
N TYR A 177 14.25 -0.15 -6.26
CA TYR A 177 13.85 1.25 -6.37
C TYR A 177 12.34 1.50 -6.26
N ILE A 178 11.51 0.46 -6.32
CA ILE A 178 10.07 0.59 -6.05
C ILE A 178 9.90 0.67 -4.53
N THR A 179 9.33 1.76 -4.04
CA THR A 179 9.19 2.03 -2.59
C THR A 179 7.79 1.66 -2.08
N GLN A 180 7.68 1.41 -0.77
CA GLN A 180 6.39 1.14 -0.14
C GLN A 180 5.43 2.33 -0.32
N GLU A 181 5.94 3.56 -0.33
CA GLU A 181 5.13 4.75 -0.63
C GLU A 181 4.54 4.70 -2.05
N MET A 182 5.31 4.25 -3.07
CA MET A 182 4.78 4.08 -4.43
C MET A 182 3.66 3.03 -4.47
N VAL A 183 3.84 1.89 -3.80
CA VAL A 183 2.84 0.81 -3.76
C VAL A 183 1.57 1.26 -3.04
N VAL A 184 1.70 1.86 -1.85
CA VAL A 184 0.56 2.41 -1.10
C VAL A 184 -0.14 3.51 -1.90
N THR A 185 0.61 4.41 -2.54
CA THR A 185 0.00 5.46 -3.39
C THR A 185 -0.71 4.88 -4.62
N ALA A 186 -0.18 3.80 -5.22
CA ALA A 186 -0.85 3.10 -6.31
C ALA A 186 -2.15 2.42 -5.85
N LEU A 187 -2.18 1.85 -4.63
CA LEU A 187 -3.39 1.30 -4.00
C LEU A 187 -4.41 2.39 -3.64
N GLU A 188 -3.97 3.51 -3.03
CA GLU A 188 -4.81 4.72 -2.80
C GLU A 188 -5.46 5.21 -4.11
N CYS A 189 -4.69 5.21 -5.21
CA CYS A 189 -5.18 5.61 -6.53
C CYS A 189 -6.10 4.55 -7.17
N GLN A 190 -5.85 3.25 -6.95
CA GLN A 190 -6.73 2.17 -7.37
C GLN A 190 -8.11 2.28 -6.70
N GLU A 191 -8.17 2.52 -5.39
CA GLU A 191 -9.45 2.72 -4.69
C GLU A 191 -10.18 3.98 -5.15
N LYS A 192 -9.44 5.07 -5.38
CA LYS A 192 -10.01 6.39 -5.69
C LYS A 192 -10.45 6.55 -7.15
N TYR A 193 -9.70 5.97 -8.09
CA TYR A 193 -9.88 6.16 -9.53
C TYR A 193 -10.18 4.85 -10.28
N GLY A 194 -10.11 3.69 -9.63
CA GLY A 194 -10.55 2.39 -10.15
C GLY A 194 -9.54 1.66 -11.05
N HIS A 195 -8.47 2.31 -11.53
CA HIS A 195 -7.46 1.65 -12.35
C HIS A 195 -6.53 0.76 -11.51
N PRO A 196 -6.16 -0.43 -11.99
CA PRO A 196 -5.49 -1.41 -11.14
C PRO A 196 -4.06 -1.01 -10.76
N ALA A 197 -3.67 -1.34 -9.53
CA ALA A 197 -2.38 -0.99 -8.95
C ALA A 197 -1.23 -1.79 -9.60
N GLY A 198 -1.45 -3.06 -9.98
CA GLY A 198 -0.44 -3.88 -10.64
C GLY A 198 0.04 -3.27 -11.95
N CYS A 199 -0.88 -2.87 -12.83
CA CYS A 199 -0.58 -2.15 -14.07
C CYS A 199 0.10 -0.80 -13.80
N THR A 200 -0.32 -0.08 -12.76
CA THR A 200 0.27 1.24 -12.42
C THR A 200 1.74 1.08 -12.02
N ILE A 201 2.08 0.08 -11.21
CA ILE A 201 3.46 -0.24 -10.82
C ILE A 201 4.25 -0.79 -12.02
N ALA A 202 3.62 -1.58 -12.89
CA ALA A 202 4.25 -2.09 -14.11
C ALA A 202 4.67 -0.97 -15.06
N GLN A 203 3.83 0.08 -15.21
CA GLN A 203 4.21 1.27 -15.96
C GLN A 203 5.40 1.98 -15.33
N ILE A 204 5.44 2.18 -14.00
CA ILE A 204 6.61 2.80 -13.34
C ILE A 204 7.89 2.03 -13.69
N ILE A 205 7.88 0.69 -13.58
CA ILE A 205 9.03 -0.16 -13.91
C ILE A 205 9.40 -0.06 -15.40
N CYS A 206 8.41 0.00 -16.30
CA CYS A 206 8.63 0.07 -17.74
C CYS A 206 9.18 1.43 -18.21
N GLU A 207 8.62 2.55 -17.72
CA GLU A 207 8.96 3.90 -18.17
C GLU A 207 10.21 4.47 -17.46
N SER A 208 10.50 3.99 -16.23
CA SER A 208 11.55 4.56 -15.39
C SER A 208 12.59 3.59 -14.85
N GLY A 209 12.41 2.27 -14.98
CA GLY A 209 13.39 1.29 -14.54
C GLY A 209 14.63 1.23 -15.43
N GLN A 210 15.82 1.36 -14.84
CA GLN A 210 17.11 1.17 -15.49
C GLN A 210 17.96 0.18 -14.68
N GLY A 211 17.77 -1.12 -14.94
CA GLY A 211 18.42 -2.19 -14.18
C GLY A 211 17.93 -2.21 -12.73
N ASP A 212 18.81 -1.81 -11.80
CA ASP A 212 18.58 -1.77 -10.35
C ASP A 212 18.26 -0.37 -9.80
N HIS A 213 18.09 0.64 -10.66
CA HIS A 213 17.79 2.02 -10.26
C HIS A 213 16.74 2.69 -11.17
N LEU A 214 16.30 3.89 -10.77
CA LEU A 214 15.42 4.74 -11.57
C LEU A 214 16.21 5.58 -12.59
N SER A 215 15.56 5.91 -13.71
CA SER A 215 16.09 6.80 -14.73
C SER A 215 16.43 8.19 -14.17
N GLY A 216 17.28 8.93 -14.90
CA GLY A 216 17.65 10.30 -14.53
C GLY A 216 16.43 11.23 -14.38
N LEU A 217 15.43 11.09 -15.27
CA LEU A 217 14.18 11.84 -15.23
C LEU A 217 13.37 11.50 -13.96
N ALA A 218 13.20 10.21 -13.66
CA ALA A 218 12.47 9.77 -12.48
C ALA A 218 13.19 10.13 -11.17
N THR A 219 14.53 10.14 -11.15
CA THR A 219 15.32 10.46 -9.96
C THR A 219 15.45 11.96 -9.71
N ARG A 220 15.66 12.77 -10.75
CA ARG A 220 15.88 14.22 -10.62
C ARG A 220 14.58 15.03 -10.57
N ASP A 221 13.61 14.66 -11.41
CA ASP A 221 12.38 15.42 -11.63
C ASP A 221 11.14 14.70 -11.06
N ASN A 222 11.34 13.59 -10.32
CA ASN A 222 10.29 12.74 -9.75
C ASN A 222 9.28 12.17 -10.76
N ASN A 223 9.58 12.21 -12.06
CA ASN A 223 8.65 11.85 -13.12
C ASN A 223 8.79 10.37 -13.52
N LEU A 224 7.96 9.52 -12.91
CA LEU A 224 7.99 8.07 -13.03
C LEU A 224 7.37 7.52 -14.33
N PHE A 225 6.62 8.33 -15.08
CA PHE A 225 5.84 7.87 -16.25
C PHE A 225 6.21 8.59 -17.56
N GLY A 226 7.33 9.33 -17.60
CA GLY A 226 7.75 10.07 -18.80
C GLY A 226 6.77 11.17 -19.22
N ILE A 227 6.06 11.80 -18.27
CA ILE A 227 4.99 12.76 -18.59
C ILE A 227 5.60 14.04 -19.20
N LYS A 228 5.43 14.21 -20.51
CA LYS A 228 5.78 15.44 -21.25
C LYS A 228 5.09 16.67 -20.65
N TRP A 229 5.72 17.84 -20.72
CA TRP A 229 5.20 19.09 -20.19
C TRP A 229 4.00 19.60 -20.99
N ALA A 230 3.04 20.22 -20.30
CA ALA A 230 1.99 21.03 -20.90
C ALA A 230 1.71 22.24 -20.00
N SER A 231 1.44 23.40 -20.60
CA SER A 231 1.18 24.65 -19.86
C SER A 231 0.01 24.55 -18.88
N SER A 232 -0.99 23.73 -19.17
CA SER A 232 -2.12 23.41 -18.30
C SER A 232 -1.71 22.74 -16.98
N TYR A 233 -0.54 22.11 -16.91
CA TYR A 233 -0.06 21.42 -15.71
C TYR A 233 0.60 22.37 -14.69
N GLY A 234 0.99 23.59 -15.10
CA GLY A 234 1.69 24.54 -14.23
C GLY A 234 0.88 25.07 -13.04
N LEU A 235 -0.42 24.78 -12.96
CA LEU A 235 -1.30 25.09 -11.83
C LEU A 235 -1.73 23.83 -11.04
N ALA A 236 -1.21 22.65 -11.38
CA ALA A 236 -1.48 21.43 -10.63
C ALA A 236 -0.68 21.41 -9.31
N GLU A 237 -1.29 20.92 -8.23
CA GLU A 237 -0.70 20.94 -6.89
C GLU A 237 0.52 20.01 -6.79
N GLU A 238 0.54 18.93 -7.57
CA GLU A 238 1.58 17.90 -7.60
C GLU A 238 2.86 18.35 -8.32
N VAL A 239 2.75 19.37 -9.18
CA VAL A 239 3.78 19.81 -10.12
C VAL A 239 4.73 20.82 -9.45
N SER A 240 6.03 20.67 -9.72
CA SER A 240 7.09 21.56 -9.26
C SER A 240 7.69 22.41 -10.38
N GLY A 241 7.51 22.01 -11.65
CA GLY A 241 7.98 22.73 -12.83
C GLY A 241 8.05 21.85 -14.07
N HIS A 242 9.03 22.13 -14.93
CA HIS A 242 9.42 21.29 -16.06
C HIS A 242 10.93 21.33 -16.25
N SER A 243 11.46 20.35 -16.96
CA SER A 243 12.86 20.35 -17.41
C SER A 243 13.03 19.65 -18.75
N SER A 244 14.01 20.10 -19.52
CA SER A 244 14.32 19.52 -20.83
C SER A 244 15.21 18.29 -20.71
N TRP A 245 14.85 17.22 -21.43
CA TRP A 245 15.61 15.98 -21.51
C TRP A 245 15.73 15.51 -22.96
N GLN A 246 16.79 14.75 -23.26
CA GLN A 246 16.88 14.00 -24.51
C GLN A 246 16.04 12.73 -24.40
N THR A 247 15.22 12.46 -25.41
CA THR A 247 14.40 11.26 -25.53
C THR A 247 14.55 10.65 -26.92
N GLY A 248 14.41 9.32 -27.02
CA GLY A 248 14.25 8.64 -28.29
C GLY A 248 12.79 8.69 -28.73
N GLU A 249 12.55 8.98 -30.01
CA GLU A 249 11.23 8.89 -30.66
C GLU A 249 11.37 8.07 -31.94
N GLU A 250 10.31 7.38 -32.37
CA GLU A 250 10.30 6.61 -33.61
C GLU A 250 9.36 7.25 -34.64
N TYR A 251 9.93 7.93 -35.64
CA TYR A 251 9.18 8.50 -36.75
C TYR A 251 9.40 7.66 -38.01
N GLY A 252 8.33 7.10 -38.58
CA GLY A 252 8.39 6.35 -39.84
C GLY A 252 9.32 5.12 -39.82
N GLY A 253 9.54 4.52 -38.65
CA GLY A 253 10.47 3.39 -38.47
C GLY A 253 11.93 3.78 -38.23
N GLN A 254 12.23 5.07 -38.03
CA GLN A 254 13.57 5.55 -37.66
C GLN A 254 13.57 6.10 -36.23
N HIS A 255 14.49 5.59 -35.41
CA HIS A 255 14.75 6.14 -34.08
C HIS A 255 15.59 7.43 -34.19
N VAL A 256 15.05 8.53 -33.65
CA VAL A 256 15.73 9.83 -33.57
C VAL A 256 15.79 10.31 -32.12
N THR A 257 16.87 10.99 -31.75
CA THR A 257 16.97 11.64 -30.43
C THR A 257 16.51 13.09 -30.56
N ILE A 258 15.46 13.46 -29.83
CA ILE A 258 14.99 14.84 -29.72
C ILE A 258 15.16 15.36 -28.28
N THR A 259 15.23 16.69 -28.12
CA THR A 259 15.05 17.31 -26.81
C THR A 259 13.58 17.63 -26.62
N ALA A 260 12.98 17.09 -25.56
CA ALA A 260 11.59 17.36 -25.18
C ALA A 260 11.52 17.91 -23.76
N GLU A 261 10.46 18.66 -23.45
CA GLU A 261 10.16 19.11 -22.10
C GLU A 261 9.33 18.08 -21.35
N PHE A 262 9.74 17.76 -20.12
CA PHE A 262 9.05 16.85 -19.23
C PHE A 262 8.61 17.58 -17.97
N THR A 263 7.46 17.16 -17.43
CA THR A 263 6.92 17.70 -16.17
C THR A 263 7.80 17.27 -15.00
N SER A 264 8.10 18.20 -14.09
CA SER A 264 8.77 17.92 -12.82
C SER A 264 7.73 17.88 -11.70
N PHE A 265 7.83 16.91 -10.79
CA PHE A 265 6.92 16.72 -9.66
C PHE A 265 7.61 16.99 -8.32
N LYS A 266 6.81 17.26 -7.28
CA LYS A 266 7.29 17.49 -5.92
C LYS A 266 7.84 16.22 -5.26
N SER A 267 7.25 15.06 -5.58
CA SER A 267 7.65 13.74 -5.11
C SER A 267 7.18 12.64 -6.07
N HIS A 268 7.66 11.41 -5.87
CA HIS A 268 7.15 10.22 -6.57
C HIS A 268 5.66 9.97 -6.30
N LYS A 269 5.21 10.19 -5.06
CA LYS A 269 3.79 10.15 -4.67
C LYS A 269 2.97 11.15 -5.50
N ASP A 270 3.43 12.40 -5.59
CA ASP A 270 2.77 13.45 -6.38
C ASP A 270 2.66 13.08 -7.86
N CYS A 271 3.70 12.46 -8.44
CA CYS A 271 3.66 11.97 -9.81
C CYS A 271 2.59 10.88 -10.03
N ILE A 272 2.49 9.90 -9.12
CA ILE A 272 1.47 8.82 -9.19
C ILE A 272 0.07 9.40 -9.01
N VAL A 273 -0.12 10.30 -8.04
CA VAL A 273 -1.42 10.97 -7.80
C VAL A 273 -1.82 11.81 -9.01
N PHE A 274 -0.91 12.59 -9.58
CA PHE A 274 -1.15 13.39 -10.78
C PHE A 274 -1.53 12.52 -11.97
N ARG A 275 -0.72 11.51 -12.30
CA ARG A 275 -0.98 10.55 -13.40
C ARG A 275 -2.38 9.98 -13.25
N SER A 276 -2.69 9.44 -12.07
CA SER A 276 -3.96 8.80 -11.78
C SER A 276 -5.16 9.76 -11.86
N ARG A 277 -4.98 10.99 -11.34
CA ARG A 277 -6.00 12.04 -11.35
C ARG A 277 -6.29 12.58 -12.75
N VAL A 278 -5.28 12.70 -13.62
CA VAL A 278 -5.38 13.29 -14.97
C VAL A 278 -5.75 12.24 -16.03
N PHE A 279 -5.27 10.99 -15.88
CA PHE A 279 -5.50 9.90 -16.83
C PHE A 279 -6.96 9.77 -17.29
N LEU A 280 -7.90 9.69 -16.35
CA LEU A 280 -9.33 9.54 -16.66
C LEU A 280 -10.07 10.86 -16.97
N GLN A 281 -9.40 12.02 -16.99
CA GLN A 281 -10.02 13.29 -17.39
C GLN A 281 -10.11 13.44 -18.90
N ASN A 282 -9.23 12.77 -19.64
CA ASN A 282 -9.27 12.72 -21.10
C ASN A 282 -10.21 11.58 -21.55
N SER A 283 -11.22 11.94 -22.34
CA SER A 283 -12.23 11.01 -22.86
C SER A 283 -11.63 9.87 -23.68
N ARG A 284 -10.45 10.04 -24.29
CA ARG A 284 -9.73 8.96 -24.99
C ARG A 284 -9.47 7.76 -24.07
N TYR A 285 -9.21 8.01 -22.78
CA TYR A 285 -8.99 6.96 -21.78
C TYR A 285 -10.28 6.62 -21.03
N SER A 286 -11.04 7.61 -20.56
CA SER A 286 -12.23 7.33 -19.72
C SER A 286 -13.43 6.81 -20.49
N GLU A 287 -13.54 7.03 -21.80
CA GLU A 287 -14.60 6.42 -22.62
C GLU A 287 -14.20 5.07 -23.24
N ASN A 288 -12.91 4.71 -23.20
CA ASN A 288 -12.38 3.46 -23.77
C ASN A 288 -13.02 2.21 -23.11
N ALA A 289 -13.44 1.26 -23.95
CA ALA A 289 -14.16 0.07 -23.49
C ALA A 289 -13.29 -0.87 -22.64
N LEU A 290 -12.03 -1.09 -23.04
CA LEU A 290 -11.08 -1.95 -22.32
C LEU A 290 -10.67 -1.34 -20.99
N ILE A 291 -10.48 -0.02 -20.91
CA ILE A 291 -10.18 0.70 -19.65
C ILE A 291 -11.39 0.61 -18.70
N LYS A 292 -12.62 0.78 -19.19
CA LYS A 292 -13.84 0.57 -18.38
C LYS A 292 -13.97 -0.87 -17.87
N GLU A 293 -13.70 -1.86 -18.72
CA GLU A 293 -13.70 -3.28 -18.35
C GLU A 293 -12.61 -3.57 -17.28
N ALA A 294 -11.40 -3.06 -17.48
CA ALA A 294 -10.28 -3.17 -16.55
C ALA A 294 -10.61 -2.60 -15.17
N MET A 295 -11.26 -1.43 -15.12
CA MET A 295 -11.70 -0.81 -13.86
C MET A 295 -12.84 -1.59 -13.19
N ALA A 296 -13.74 -2.18 -13.97
CA ALA A 296 -14.87 -2.97 -13.44
C ALA A 296 -14.46 -4.36 -12.92
N THR A 297 -13.36 -4.92 -13.45
CA THR A 297 -12.84 -6.25 -13.12
C THR A 297 -11.54 -6.23 -12.33
N HIS A 298 -10.99 -5.03 -12.07
CA HIS A 298 -9.63 -4.80 -11.58
C HIS A 298 -8.52 -5.50 -12.39
N SER A 299 -8.73 -5.76 -13.68
CA SER A 299 -7.76 -6.49 -14.51
C SER A 299 -6.65 -5.59 -15.05
N SER A 300 -5.41 -5.80 -14.58
CA SER A 300 -4.25 -5.10 -15.14
C SER A 300 -3.95 -5.44 -16.61
N ASP A 301 -4.24 -6.67 -17.06
CA ASP A 301 -4.13 -7.06 -18.46
C ASP A 301 -5.01 -6.20 -19.36
N LYS A 302 -6.29 -6.03 -18.97
CA LYS A 302 -7.23 -5.16 -19.68
C LYS A 302 -6.82 -3.69 -19.62
N MET A 303 -6.17 -3.26 -18.54
CA MET A 303 -5.64 -1.90 -18.44
C MET A 303 -4.47 -1.69 -19.42
N ALA A 304 -3.54 -2.64 -19.53
CA ALA A 304 -2.43 -2.58 -20.49
C ALA A 304 -2.94 -2.60 -21.94
N GLU A 305 -3.90 -3.47 -22.26
CA GLU A 305 -4.57 -3.52 -23.58
C GLU A 305 -5.29 -2.19 -23.88
N GLY A 306 -6.05 -1.66 -22.94
CA GLY A 306 -6.77 -0.39 -23.08
C GLY A 306 -5.87 0.85 -23.15
N LEU A 307 -4.73 0.85 -22.45
CA LEU A 307 -3.69 1.88 -22.59
C LEU A 307 -3.13 1.91 -24.01
N LYS A 308 -2.86 0.73 -24.59
CA LYS A 308 -2.37 0.61 -25.97
C LYS A 308 -3.42 1.05 -26.99
N ASP A 309 -4.66 0.59 -26.84
CA ASP A 309 -5.80 0.93 -27.69
C ASP A 309 -6.13 2.44 -27.64
N ALA A 310 -6.06 3.05 -26.47
CA ALA A 310 -6.18 4.49 -26.27
C ALA A 310 -4.91 5.29 -26.67
N GLY A 311 -3.92 4.66 -27.31
CA GLY A 311 -2.75 5.34 -27.85
C GLY A 311 -1.80 5.95 -26.80
N TYR A 312 -1.68 5.34 -25.61
CA TYR A 312 -0.70 5.73 -24.61
C TYR A 312 0.75 5.52 -25.10
N ALA A 313 0.97 4.45 -25.87
CA ALA A 313 2.28 4.09 -26.43
C ALA A 313 2.18 3.63 -27.88
N THR A 314 3.09 4.11 -28.74
CA THR A 314 3.21 3.72 -30.16
C THR A 314 3.85 2.35 -30.33
N SER A 315 4.79 1.96 -29.46
CA SER A 315 5.48 0.66 -29.47
C SER A 315 4.51 -0.53 -29.52
N SER A 316 4.77 -1.48 -30.42
CA SER A 316 3.97 -2.70 -30.59
C SER A 316 4.15 -3.70 -29.45
N SER A 317 5.30 -3.68 -28.75
CA SER A 317 5.60 -4.60 -27.65
C SER A 317 5.05 -4.16 -26.29
N TYR A 318 4.48 -2.95 -26.19
CA TYR A 318 4.14 -2.31 -24.91
C TYR A 318 3.28 -3.18 -23.98
N VAL A 319 2.23 -3.81 -24.51
CA VAL A 319 1.32 -4.67 -23.73
C VAL A 319 2.07 -5.89 -23.18
N GLU A 320 2.86 -6.56 -24.02
CA GLU A 320 3.63 -7.75 -23.63
C GLU A 320 4.76 -7.40 -22.65
N SER A 321 5.40 -6.23 -22.80
CA SER A 321 6.36 -5.70 -21.83
C SER A 321 5.72 -5.52 -20.45
N LEU A 322 4.53 -4.88 -20.38
CA LEU A 322 3.80 -4.71 -19.13
C LEU A 322 3.38 -6.08 -18.54
N LYS A 323 2.81 -6.99 -19.33
CA LYS A 323 2.42 -8.34 -18.87
C LYS A 323 3.61 -9.16 -18.36
N SER A 324 4.76 -9.05 -19.03
CA SER A 324 6.02 -9.67 -18.60
C SER A 324 6.50 -9.10 -17.27
N ILE A 325 6.49 -7.77 -17.09
CA ILE A 325 6.83 -7.09 -15.84
C ILE A 325 5.87 -7.51 -14.70
N MET A 326 4.56 -7.53 -14.96
CA MET A 326 3.55 -7.94 -13.99
C MET A 326 3.69 -9.39 -13.55
N THR A 327 4.06 -10.27 -14.46
CA THR A 327 4.35 -11.68 -14.15
C THR A 327 5.65 -11.81 -13.37
N THR A 328 6.73 -11.17 -13.84
CA THR A 328 8.08 -11.27 -13.26
C THR A 328 8.13 -10.81 -11.80
N TYR A 329 7.45 -9.70 -11.48
CA TYR A 329 7.44 -9.12 -10.14
C TYR A 329 6.15 -9.42 -9.35
N ASN A 330 5.31 -10.34 -9.84
CA ASN A 330 4.02 -10.72 -9.27
C ASN A 330 3.18 -9.50 -8.87
N LEU A 331 2.92 -8.60 -9.82
CA LEU A 331 2.19 -7.34 -9.57
C LEU A 331 0.67 -7.53 -9.54
N TYR A 332 0.16 -8.60 -10.15
CA TYR A 332 -1.26 -8.96 -10.09
C TYR A 332 -1.78 -9.14 -8.65
N ARG A 333 -0.89 -9.42 -7.69
CA ARG A 333 -1.24 -9.49 -6.26
C ARG A 333 -1.81 -8.19 -5.69
N PHE A 334 -1.60 -7.05 -6.35
CA PHE A 334 -2.11 -5.74 -5.94
C PHE A 334 -3.45 -5.38 -6.59
N ASP A 335 -3.92 -6.15 -7.56
CA ASP A 335 -5.14 -5.86 -8.32
C ASP A 335 -6.39 -6.06 -7.45
N GLY A 336 -7.16 -4.99 -7.26
CA GLY A 336 -8.33 -4.97 -6.38
C GLY A 336 -8.02 -5.02 -4.88
N MET A 337 -6.74 -5.06 -4.48
CA MET A 337 -6.30 -4.96 -3.09
C MET A 337 -6.59 -3.55 -2.52
N THR A 338 -7.10 -3.48 -1.29
CA THR A 338 -7.22 -2.22 -0.55
C THR A 338 -5.97 -1.89 0.25
N VAL A 339 -5.79 -0.63 0.62
CA VAL A 339 -4.70 -0.18 1.51
C VAL A 339 -4.79 -0.91 2.85
N GLU A 340 -5.97 -1.09 3.44
CA GLU A 340 -6.08 -1.84 4.70
C GLU A 340 -5.81 -3.35 4.54
N GLN A 341 -6.05 -3.93 3.36
CA GLN A 341 -5.65 -5.31 3.07
C GLN A 341 -4.13 -5.44 2.97
N PHE A 342 -3.45 -4.47 2.35
CA PHE A 342 -2.00 -4.41 2.29
C PHE A 342 -1.38 -4.25 3.70
N GLU A 343 -1.81 -3.24 4.46
CA GLU A 343 -1.36 -3.00 5.85
C GLU A 343 -1.62 -4.19 6.79
N SER A 344 -2.77 -4.86 6.66
CA SER A 344 -3.06 -6.07 7.44
C SER A 344 -2.34 -7.32 6.93
N MET A 345 -1.79 -7.31 5.71
CA MET A 345 -0.93 -8.38 5.21
C MET A 345 0.46 -8.27 5.83
N THR A 346 1.05 -7.07 5.85
CA THR A 346 2.33 -6.83 6.53
C THR A 346 2.24 -7.14 8.02
N ALA A 347 1.25 -6.56 8.72
CA ALA A 347 1.10 -6.73 10.16
C ALA A 347 0.92 -8.20 10.60
N ASN A 348 0.24 -9.03 9.80
CA ASN A 348 0.09 -10.45 10.12
C ASN A 348 1.35 -11.25 9.78
N GLY A 349 2.04 -10.95 8.67
CA GLY A 349 3.34 -11.55 8.34
C GLY A 349 4.36 -11.31 9.45
N ASP A 350 4.45 -10.06 9.90
CA ASP A 350 5.27 -9.66 11.05
C ASP A 350 4.96 -10.48 12.29
N VAL A 351 3.69 -10.54 12.71
CA VAL A 351 3.29 -11.26 13.93
C VAL A 351 3.65 -12.75 13.86
N ILE A 352 3.53 -13.38 12.69
CA ILE A 352 3.96 -14.78 12.47
C ILE A 352 5.49 -14.89 12.60
N VAL A 353 6.24 -13.99 11.96
CA VAL A 353 7.71 -13.95 12.05
C VAL A 353 8.18 -13.70 13.49
N GLN A 354 7.52 -12.82 14.24
CA GLN A 354 7.89 -12.51 15.63
C GLN A 354 7.61 -13.67 16.57
N ALA A 355 6.50 -14.39 16.33
CA ALA A 355 6.22 -15.63 17.01
C ALA A 355 7.33 -16.65 16.73
N ALA A 356 7.79 -16.80 15.49
CA ALA A 356 8.89 -17.71 15.16
C ALA A 356 10.21 -17.31 15.85
N TYR A 357 10.60 -16.04 15.81
CA TYR A 357 11.77 -15.51 16.53
C TYR A 357 11.69 -15.74 18.05
N SER A 358 10.49 -15.64 18.64
CA SER A 358 10.30 -15.86 20.08
C SER A 358 10.58 -17.30 20.54
N GLN A 359 10.66 -18.26 19.61
CA GLN A 359 10.92 -19.67 19.88
C GLN A 359 12.38 -20.07 19.66
N LEU A 360 13.28 -19.18 19.22
CA LEU A 360 14.68 -19.55 18.97
C LEU A 360 15.35 -20.13 20.24
N GLY A 361 16.00 -21.29 20.10
CA GLY A 361 16.61 -22.04 21.19
C GLY A 361 15.65 -22.96 21.97
N VAL A 362 14.34 -22.97 21.67
CA VAL A 362 13.41 -23.98 22.22
C VAL A 362 13.80 -25.36 21.70
N PRO A 363 13.81 -26.43 22.54
CA PRO A 363 14.14 -27.77 22.09
C PRO A 363 13.05 -28.40 21.22
N TYR A 364 13.47 -29.14 20.19
CA TYR A 364 12.56 -29.96 19.40
C TYR A 364 11.91 -31.05 20.25
N VAL A 365 10.59 -31.17 20.19
CA VAL A 365 9.79 -32.26 20.77
C VAL A 365 8.80 -32.76 19.73
N TRP A 366 8.88 -34.04 19.36
CA TRP A 366 7.96 -34.66 18.40
C TRP A 366 6.50 -34.62 18.87
N GLY A 367 5.58 -34.07 18.07
CA GLY A 367 4.20 -33.79 18.47
C GLY A 367 4.09 -32.61 19.47
N GLY A 368 5.15 -31.83 19.62
CA GLY A 368 5.24 -30.72 20.57
C GLY A 368 4.45 -29.50 20.10
N SER A 369 3.60 -28.98 20.99
CA SER A 369 2.75 -27.81 20.74
C SER A 369 2.82 -26.78 21.88
N THR A 370 3.89 -26.80 22.70
CA THR A 370 4.04 -25.93 23.88
C THR A 370 5.15 -24.90 23.68
N PRO A 371 4.81 -23.63 23.37
CA PRO A 371 5.78 -22.56 23.16
C PRO A 371 6.68 -22.36 24.39
N GLY A 372 7.97 -22.10 24.15
CA GLY A 372 8.98 -21.92 25.19
C GLY A 372 9.41 -23.21 25.92
N VAL A 373 8.81 -24.37 25.59
CA VAL A 373 9.08 -25.64 26.29
C VAL A 373 9.45 -26.75 25.31
N GLY A 374 8.69 -26.91 24.23
CA GLY A 374 8.95 -27.94 23.22
C GLY A 374 7.94 -27.92 22.08
N LEU A 375 8.45 -27.83 20.86
CA LEU A 375 7.69 -27.76 19.61
C LEU A 375 8.24 -28.75 18.60
N ASP A 376 7.42 -29.24 17.67
CA ASP A 376 7.91 -29.76 16.40
C ASP A 376 7.72 -28.75 15.26
N CYS A 377 8.13 -29.12 14.05
CA CYS A 377 8.09 -28.23 12.90
C CYS A 377 6.69 -27.63 12.63
N SER A 378 5.63 -28.42 12.80
CA SER A 378 4.26 -28.01 12.50
C SER A 378 3.53 -27.44 13.72
N GLY A 379 3.95 -27.79 14.93
CA GLY A 379 3.62 -27.09 16.17
C GLY A 379 4.16 -25.66 16.22
N LEU A 380 5.39 -25.43 15.73
CA LEU A 380 5.97 -24.10 15.56
C LEU A 380 5.11 -23.25 14.62
N THR A 381 4.83 -23.74 13.41
CA THR A 381 4.03 -22.97 12.42
C THR A 381 2.62 -22.71 12.94
N GLN A 382 1.99 -23.69 13.61
CA GLN A 382 0.68 -23.56 14.25
C GLN A 382 0.69 -22.47 15.33
N TYR A 383 1.69 -22.45 16.21
CA TYR A 383 1.85 -21.39 17.21
C TYR A 383 1.99 -20.02 16.56
N CYS A 384 2.80 -19.91 15.51
CA CYS A 384 3.07 -18.63 14.85
C CYS A 384 1.83 -18.06 14.16
N TYR A 385 1.08 -18.91 13.44
CA TYR A 385 -0.19 -18.52 12.82
C TYR A 385 -1.24 -18.16 13.87
N ALA A 386 -1.28 -18.87 15.00
CA ALA A 386 -2.19 -18.55 16.11
C ALA A 386 -1.91 -17.17 16.73
N GLN A 387 -0.67 -16.68 16.77
CA GLN A 387 -0.37 -15.31 17.21
C GLN A 387 -1.00 -14.25 16.30
N ALA A 388 -1.04 -14.51 14.98
CA ALA A 388 -1.72 -13.66 14.00
C ALA A 388 -3.24 -13.91 13.93
N GLY A 389 -3.81 -14.69 14.85
CA GLY A 389 -5.24 -15.01 14.91
C GLY A 389 -5.70 -16.02 13.84
N ILE A 390 -4.78 -16.70 13.17
CA ILE A 390 -5.06 -17.68 12.12
C ILE A 390 -4.99 -19.09 12.71
N SER A 391 -6.08 -19.85 12.64
CA SER A 391 -6.11 -21.24 13.10
C SER A 391 -5.72 -22.19 11.97
N ILE A 392 -4.70 -23.03 12.20
CA ILE A 392 -4.26 -24.08 11.28
C ILE A 392 -4.15 -25.43 12.02
N PRO A 393 -4.34 -26.57 11.33
CA PRO A 393 -4.18 -27.89 11.94
C PRO A 393 -2.72 -28.15 12.39
N HIS A 394 -2.53 -29.12 13.27
CA HIS A 394 -1.23 -29.37 13.90
C HIS A 394 -0.25 -30.12 12.98
N TYR A 395 -0.71 -30.97 12.06
CA TYR A 395 0.16 -31.81 11.25
C TYR A 395 0.52 -31.18 9.89
N THR A 396 1.77 -31.35 9.46
CA THR A 396 2.33 -30.83 8.20
C THR A 396 1.45 -31.05 6.97
N GLU A 397 0.95 -32.26 6.76
CA GLU A 397 0.14 -32.61 5.58
C GLU A 397 -1.28 -32.01 5.65
N ASP A 398 -1.81 -31.82 6.86
CA ASP A 398 -3.09 -31.11 7.08
C ASP A 398 -2.91 -29.61 6.83
N GLN A 399 -1.78 -29.02 7.24
CA GLN A 399 -1.46 -27.61 6.95
C GLN A 399 -1.32 -27.38 5.44
N LYS A 400 -0.65 -28.31 4.73
CA LYS A 400 -0.58 -28.32 3.27
C LYS A 400 -1.94 -28.38 2.59
N SER A 401 -2.89 -29.09 3.20
CA SER A 401 -4.26 -29.26 2.67
C SER A 401 -5.18 -28.08 3.04
N ALA A 402 -4.92 -27.39 4.14
CA ALA A 402 -5.74 -26.28 4.64
C ALA A 402 -5.34 -24.90 4.09
N LEU A 403 -4.12 -24.76 3.54
CA LEU A 403 -3.54 -23.49 3.11
C LEU A 403 -3.34 -23.43 1.59
N THR A 404 -3.34 -22.22 1.03
CA THR A 404 -3.05 -22.00 -0.39
C THR A 404 -1.58 -22.24 -0.67
N THR A 405 -1.32 -22.96 -1.77
CA THR A 405 0.03 -23.19 -2.27
C THR A 405 0.49 -22.00 -3.10
N VAL A 406 1.68 -21.49 -2.77
CA VAL A 406 2.34 -20.35 -3.41
C VAL A 406 3.72 -20.82 -3.92
N LEU A 407 4.22 -20.25 -5.01
CA LEU A 407 5.55 -20.60 -5.52
C LEU A 407 6.64 -20.15 -4.53
N LEU A 408 7.78 -20.86 -4.45
CA LEU A 408 8.88 -20.45 -3.58
C LEU A 408 9.45 -19.07 -3.95
N SER A 409 9.42 -18.70 -5.23
CA SER A 409 9.79 -17.37 -5.73
C SER A 409 8.82 -16.26 -5.30
N GLU A 410 7.61 -16.63 -4.85
CA GLU A 410 6.56 -15.73 -4.38
C GLU A 410 6.35 -15.81 -2.86
N ALA A 411 7.19 -16.59 -2.17
CA ALA A 411 7.17 -16.71 -0.72
C ALA A 411 7.38 -15.33 -0.10
N GLN A 412 6.50 -14.98 0.84
CA GLN A 412 6.58 -13.77 1.65
C GLN A 412 6.83 -14.19 3.09
N PRO A 413 7.64 -13.45 3.87
CA PRO A 413 7.89 -13.86 5.25
C PRO A 413 6.60 -13.93 6.07
N GLY A 414 6.55 -14.91 6.97
CA GLY A 414 5.31 -15.38 7.58
C GLY A 414 4.60 -16.49 6.80
N ASP A 415 4.91 -16.73 5.53
CA ASP A 415 4.49 -17.96 4.85
C ASP A 415 5.17 -19.20 5.47
N ILE A 416 4.49 -20.33 5.40
CA ILE A 416 5.07 -21.63 5.75
C ILE A 416 5.79 -22.20 4.53
N LEU A 417 7.11 -22.34 4.60
CA LEU A 417 7.85 -23.17 3.64
C LEU A 417 7.52 -24.63 3.88
N TYR A 418 7.18 -25.37 2.82
CA TYR A 418 6.71 -26.74 2.90
C TYR A 418 7.52 -27.67 2.01
N ARG A 419 7.85 -28.85 2.56
CA ARG A 419 8.05 -30.09 1.80
C ARG A 419 7.33 -31.22 2.53
N TYR A 420 7.19 -32.37 1.87
CA TYR A 420 6.63 -33.56 2.50
C TYR A 420 7.35 -33.88 3.83
N GLY A 421 6.58 -33.99 4.91
CA GLY A 421 7.08 -34.29 6.25
C GLY A 421 7.87 -33.18 6.97
N HIS A 422 8.02 -31.95 6.44
CA HIS A 422 8.66 -30.85 7.18
C HIS A 422 8.22 -29.45 6.74
N VAL A 423 8.05 -28.56 7.71
CA VAL A 423 7.66 -27.16 7.51
C VAL A 423 8.54 -26.18 8.29
N ALA A 424 8.59 -24.93 7.84
CA ALA A 424 9.33 -23.83 8.46
C ALA A 424 8.60 -22.50 8.24
N ILE A 425 8.88 -21.47 9.05
CA ILE A 425 8.42 -20.10 8.80
C ILE A 425 9.47 -19.38 7.96
N TYR A 426 9.08 -18.86 6.79
CA TYR A 426 9.95 -18.01 5.98
C TYR A 426 10.17 -16.66 6.70
N ILE A 427 11.42 -16.18 6.73
CA ILE A 427 11.76 -14.88 7.34
C ILE A 427 12.35 -13.87 6.34
N GLY A 428 12.54 -14.28 5.08
CA GLY A 428 13.07 -13.42 4.01
C GLY A 428 14.52 -13.72 3.68
N GLY A 429 15.04 -13.14 2.59
CA GLY A 429 16.47 -13.21 2.24
C GLY A 429 17.05 -14.62 2.09
N ASP A 430 16.28 -15.57 1.56
CA ASP A 430 16.63 -17.01 1.51
C ASP A 430 16.78 -17.68 2.89
N GLN A 431 16.22 -17.08 3.95
CA GLN A 431 16.28 -17.60 5.33
C GLN A 431 14.92 -18.03 5.88
N TYR A 432 14.93 -18.97 6.84
CA TYR A 432 13.74 -19.48 7.52
C TYR A 432 14.05 -19.86 8.97
N ILE A 433 13.02 -19.89 9.83
CA ILE A 433 13.06 -20.44 11.19
C ILE A 433 12.32 -21.77 11.21
N HIS A 434 12.93 -22.80 11.80
CA HIS A 434 12.33 -24.12 11.91
C HIS A 434 12.72 -24.85 13.20
N GLU A 435 11.89 -25.82 13.56
CA GLU A 435 12.20 -26.89 14.51
C GLU A 435 12.70 -28.12 13.71
N PRO A 436 14.02 -28.39 13.66
CA PRO A 436 14.62 -29.31 12.69
C PRO A 436 14.30 -30.80 12.96
N GLN A 437 14.69 -31.32 14.13
CA GLN A 437 14.62 -32.73 14.50
C GLN A 437 14.95 -32.93 15.99
N THR A 438 14.60 -34.11 16.53
CA THR A 438 14.91 -34.49 17.92
C THR A 438 16.41 -34.37 18.25
N GLY A 439 16.71 -33.76 19.41
CA GLY A 439 18.09 -33.54 19.87
C GLY A 439 18.73 -32.23 19.41
N ASP A 440 17.95 -31.37 18.76
CA ASP A 440 18.33 -30.05 18.23
C ASP A 440 17.29 -29.01 18.69
N VAL A 441 17.47 -27.74 18.31
CA VAL A 441 16.64 -26.61 18.77
C VAL A 441 16.10 -25.78 17.61
N CYS A 442 15.03 -25.03 17.87
CA CYS A 442 14.52 -23.99 16.98
C CYS A 442 15.63 -23.01 16.59
N LYS A 443 15.85 -22.84 15.29
CA LYS A 443 16.96 -22.05 14.76
C LYS A 443 16.67 -21.42 13.41
N ILE A 444 17.44 -20.39 13.08
CA ILE A 444 17.50 -19.82 11.73
C ILE A 444 18.34 -20.75 10.84
N SER A 445 17.94 -20.92 9.59
CA SER A 445 18.69 -21.60 8.53
C SER A 445 18.44 -20.92 7.17
N SER A 446 19.21 -21.28 6.16
CA SER A 446 19.15 -20.70 4.81
C SER A 446 18.98 -21.75 3.72
N GLY A 447 18.65 -21.33 2.49
CA GLY A 447 18.43 -22.20 1.34
C GLY A 447 16.99 -22.68 1.22
N ILE A 448 16.06 -21.82 0.81
CA ILE A 448 14.63 -22.16 0.66
C ILE A 448 14.37 -23.18 -0.45
N ASN A 449 15.34 -23.39 -1.36
CA ASN A 449 15.34 -24.47 -2.34
C ASN A 449 15.33 -25.90 -1.73
N TYR A 450 15.47 -26.01 -0.40
CA TYR A 450 15.25 -27.24 0.37
C TYR A 450 13.75 -27.61 0.53
N PHE A 451 12.86 -26.68 0.21
CA PHE A 451 11.40 -26.85 0.24
C PHE A 451 10.86 -27.03 -1.19
N THR A 452 9.57 -27.33 -1.32
CA THR A 452 8.91 -27.53 -2.63
C THR A 452 7.93 -26.42 -3.00
N CYS A 453 7.33 -25.76 -2.00
CA CYS A 453 6.45 -24.61 -2.16
C CYS A 453 6.35 -23.81 -0.86
N ALA A 454 5.75 -22.62 -0.94
CA ALA A 454 5.26 -21.89 0.24
C ALA A 454 3.76 -22.14 0.45
N LEU A 455 3.27 -21.96 1.67
CA LEU A 455 1.87 -22.06 2.05
C LEU A 455 1.41 -20.77 2.73
N ARG A 456 0.27 -20.24 2.28
CA ARG A 456 -0.33 -18.98 2.77
C ARG A 456 -1.78 -19.21 3.16
N ALA A 457 -2.24 -18.57 4.23
CA ALA A 457 -3.65 -18.61 4.59
C ALA A 457 -4.48 -17.80 3.59
N ASN A 458 -5.51 -18.43 3.01
CA ASN A 458 -6.58 -17.68 2.35
C ASN A 458 -7.31 -16.81 3.39
N ARG A 459 -7.72 -15.61 2.96
CA ARG A 459 -8.56 -14.69 3.71
C ARG A 459 -9.94 -14.62 3.06
#